data_AF-A0A962YE72-F1
#
_entry.id   AF-A0A962YE72-F1
#
_cell.length_a   1.000
_cell.length_b   1.000
_cell.length_c   1.000
_cell.angle_alpha   90.00
_cell.angle_beta   90.00
_cell.angle_gamma   90.00
#
_symmetry.space_group_name_H-M   'P 1'
#
loop_
_entity.id
_entity.type
_entity.pdbx_description
1 polymer ?
#
loop_
_entity_poly.entity_id
_entity_poly.type
_entity_poly.pdbx_seq_one_letter_code
_entity_poly.pdbx_strand_id
1 'polypeptide(L)'
;MRILHTSDWHLGRTLYNRARYEEFEAFLNWLAEILEREQIDVLLVAGDIFDNTTPSHRAQALYYQFLHAIANSACRHVVVIAGNHDSPSLLDAPQALLRYLNVHVLGGASDNPADEVLSL
;
A
#
# COMPACT_ATOMS: atom_id res chain seq x y z
N MET A 1 -14.64 11.99 -9.25
CA MET A 1 -13.59 11.03 -8.88
C MET A 1 -12.44 11.81 -8.22
N ARG A 2 -12.09 11.46 -6.99
CA ARG A 2 -10.98 12.02 -6.21
C ARG A 2 -9.93 10.94 -6.03
N ILE A 3 -8.68 11.29 -6.34
CA ILE A 3 -7.54 10.37 -6.22
C ILE A 3 -6.60 10.97 -5.18
N LEU A 4 -6.17 10.14 -4.22
CA LEU A 4 -5.06 10.46 -3.32
C LEU A 4 -3.83 9.69 -3.81
N HIS A 5 -2.74 10.40 -4.02
CA HIS A 5 -1.46 9.84 -4.44
C HIS A 5 -0.42 10.00 -3.34
N THR A 6 0.27 8.91 -3.01
CA THR A 6 1.38 8.86 -2.05
C THR A 6 2.40 7.81 -2.50
N SER A 7 3.59 7.79 -1.90
CA SER A 7 4.68 6.87 -2.21
C SER A 7 5.66 6.83 -1.02
N ASP A 8 6.69 5.98 -1.11
CA ASP A 8 7.88 6.02 -0.25
C ASP A 8 7.58 5.87 1.25
N TRP A 9 6.69 4.95 1.60
CA TRP A 9 6.33 4.71 2.99
C TRP A 9 7.51 4.12 3.77
N HIS A 10 8.28 3.24 3.13
CA HIS A 10 9.39 2.50 3.73
C HIS A 10 9.07 1.93 5.12
N LEU A 11 7.95 1.21 5.22
CA LEU A 11 7.53 0.59 6.47
C LEU A 11 8.64 -0.33 7.01
N GLY A 12 9.00 -0.10 8.27
CA GLY A 12 10.10 -0.81 8.94
C GLY A 12 11.44 -0.08 8.93
N ARG A 13 11.57 1.05 8.22
CA ARG A 13 12.81 1.85 8.21
C ARG A 13 13.16 2.35 9.61
N THR A 14 14.46 2.31 9.90
CA THR A 14 15.02 2.93 11.11
C THR A 14 15.66 4.28 10.78
N LEU A 15 15.67 5.18 11.75
CA LEU A 15 16.37 6.46 11.65
C LEU A 15 17.30 6.60 12.85
N TYR A 16 18.61 6.68 12.60
CA TYR A 16 19.65 6.68 13.64
C TYR A 16 19.49 5.51 14.64
N ASN A 17 19.27 4.29 14.12
CA ASN A 17 19.00 3.07 14.90
C ASN A 17 17.74 3.13 15.78
N ARG A 18 16.85 4.08 15.56
CA ARG A 18 15.54 4.13 16.23
C ARG A 18 14.46 3.61 15.30
N ALA A 19 13.63 2.71 15.82
CA ALA A 19 12.45 2.23 15.12
C ALA A 19 11.40 3.35 15.05
N ARG A 20 10.66 3.40 13.94
CA ARG A 20 9.69 4.47 13.64
C ARG A 20 8.24 3.98 13.62
N TYR A 21 7.96 2.84 14.25
CA TYR A 21 6.65 2.19 14.12
C TYR A 21 5.49 3.05 14.63
N GLU A 22 5.70 3.86 15.66
CA GLU A 22 4.69 4.81 16.15
C GLU A 22 4.37 5.89 15.10
N GLU A 23 5.39 6.39 14.39
CA GLU A 23 5.21 7.37 13.31
C GLU A 23 4.47 6.74 12.13
N PHE A 24 4.82 5.50 11.75
CA PHE A 24 4.15 4.78 10.68
C PHE A 24 2.69 4.50 11.01
N GLU A 25 2.39 4.06 12.24
CA GLU A 25 1.03 3.82 12.71
C GLU A 25 0.22 5.12 12.72
N ALA A 26 0.80 6.22 13.23
CA ALA A 26 0.15 7.53 13.21
C ALA A 26 -0.13 8.01 11.77
N PHE A 27 0.82 7.83 10.85
CA PHE A 27 0.66 8.16 9.44
C PHE A 27 -0.47 7.34 8.78
N LEU A 28 -0.48 6.02 8.96
CA LEU A 28 -1.48 5.14 8.34
C LEU A 28 -2.89 5.40 8.90
N ASN A 29 -3.01 5.67 10.20
CA ASN A 29 -4.28 6.06 10.83
C ASN A 29 -4.76 7.41 10.28
N TRP A 30 -3.88 8.42 10.22
CA TRP A 30 -4.20 9.71 9.62
C TRP A 30 -4.63 9.54 8.15
N LEU A 31 -3.91 8.73 7.38
CA LEU A 31 -4.24 8.48 5.98
C LEU A 31 -5.64 7.86 5.83
N ALA A 32 -5.99 6.87 6.65
CA ALA A 32 -7.33 6.28 6.66
C ALA A 32 -8.41 7.33 6.96
N GLU A 33 -8.18 8.23 7.93
CA GLU A 33 -9.09 9.35 8.22
C GLU A 33 -9.22 10.33 7.05
N ILE A 34 -8.12 10.64 6.34
CA ILE A 34 -8.14 11.50 5.15
C ILE A 34 -8.99 10.88 4.05
N LEU A 35 -8.81 9.58 3.77
CA LEU A 35 -9.55 8.88 2.73
C LEU A 35 -11.06 8.99 2.93
N GLU A 36 -11.51 8.81 4.18
CA GLU A 36 -12.91 8.93 4.55
C GLU A 36 -13.38 10.38 4.52
N ARG A 37 -12.70 11.29 5.22
CA ARG A 37 -13.14 12.68 5.36
C ARG A 37 -13.23 13.41 4.03
N GLU A 38 -12.25 13.19 3.16
CA GLU A 38 -12.19 13.84 1.84
C GLU A 38 -12.95 13.04 0.76
N GLN A 39 -13.57 11.91 1.13
CA GLN A 39 -14.33 11.03 0.22
C GLN A 39 -13.49 10.67 -1.02
N ILE A 40 -12.29 10.14 -0.77
CA ILE A 40 -11.36 9.71 -1.81
C ILE A 40 -11.92 8.45 -2.47
N ASP A 41 -11.94 8.42 -3.80
CA ASP A 41 -12.41 7.25 -4.56
C ASP A 41 -11.29 6.23 -4.79
N VAL A 42 -10.07 6.72 -5.00
CA VAL A 42 -8.89 5.90 -5.33
C VAL A 42 -7.68 6.33 -4.52
N LEU A 43 -7.06 5.39 -3.82
CA LEU A 43 -5.72 5.55 -3.24
C LEU A 43 -4.69 4.95 -4.20
N LEU A 44 -3.69 5.73 -4.62
CA LEU A 44 -2.52 5.26 -5.35
C LEU A 44 -1.28 5.36 -4.45
N VAL A 45 -0.64 4.21 -4.21
CA VAL A 45 0.66 4.11 -3.52
C VAL A 45 1.72 3.74 -4.56
N ALA A 46 2.51 4.71 -4.98
CA ALA A 46 3.42 4.62 -6.11
C ALA A 46 4.85 4.23 -5.70
N GLY A 47 5.01 3.08 -5.06
CA GLY A 47 6.32 2.50 -4.77
C GLY A 47 6.79 2.63 -3.32
N ASP A 48 7.80 1.81 -3.01
CA ASP A 48 8.55 1.75 -1.76
C ASP A 48 7.67 1.64 -0.52
N ILE A 49 6.84 0.59 -0.52
CA ILE A 49 5.94 0.25 0.59
C ILE A 49 6.75 -0.15 1.82
N PHE A 50 7.73 -1.02 1.62
CA PHE A 50 8.62 -1.52 2.65
C PHE A 50 10.02 -0.93 2.52
N ASP A 51 10.76 -0.90 3.63
CA ASP A 51 12.15 -0.41 3.63
C ASP A 51 13.13 -1.36 2.92
N ASN A 52 12.79 -2.64 2.80
CA ASN A 52 13.61 -3.64 2.13
C ASN A 52 12.78 -4.84 1.68
N THR A 53 13.40 -5.71 0.87
CA THR A 53 12.77 -6.88 0.24
C THR A 53 12.34 -7.97 1.22
N THR A 54 12.78 -7.91 2.47
CA THR A 54 12.46 -8.86 3.55
C THR A 54 11.88 -8.11 4.76
N PRO A 55 10.71 -7.46 4.62
CA PRO A 55 10.14 -6.64 5.67
C PRO A 55 9.84 -7.46 6.92
N SER A 56 10.02 -6.85 8.09
CA SER A 56 9.70 -7.48 9.37
C SER A 56 8.21 -7.83 9.44
N HIS A 57 7.85 -8.82 10.26
CA HIS A 57 6.45 -9.15 10.51
C HIS A 57 5.64 -7.94 11.01
N ARG A 58 6.28 -7.02 11.75
CA ARG A 58 5.62 -5.80 12.24
C ARG A 58 5.33 -4.81 11.11
N ALA A 59 6.24 -4.64 10.16
CA ALA A 59 6.01 -3.80 8.99
C ALA A 59 4.89 -4.37 8.10
N GLN A 60 4.93 -5.69 7.85
CA GLN A 60 3.86 -6.38 7.12
C GLN A 60 2.51 -6.26 7.84
N ALA A 61 2.48 -6.40 9.17
CA ALA A 61 1.27 -6.23 9.96
C ALA A 61 0.67 -4.83 9.81
N LEU A 62 1.47 -3.76 9.88
CA LEU A 62 0.98 -2.39 9.64
C LEU A 62 0.34 -2.23 8.26
N TYR A 63 0.99 -2.76 7.22
CA TYR A 63 0.46 -2.73 5.85
C TYR A 63 -0.91 -3.42 5.74
N TYR A 64 -1.03 -4.66 6.20
CA TYR A 64 -2.29 -5.40 6.11
C TYR A 64 -3.38 -4.85 7.03
N GLN A 65 -3.01 -4.34 8.22
CA GLN A 65 -3.95 -3.68 9.13
C GLN A 65 -4.51 -2.40 8.51
N PHE A 66 -3.68 -1.60 7.84
CA PHE A 66 -4.13 -0.43 7.09
C PHE A 66 -5.11 -0.82 5.98
N LEU A 67 -4.76 -1.79 5.12
CA LEU A 67 -5.65 -2.27 4.06
C LEU A 67 -6.99 -2.76 4.62
N HIS A 68 -6.96 -3.51 5.72
CA HIS A 68 -8.17 -3.96 6.42
C HIS A 68 -9.01 -2.78 6.93
N ALA A 69 -8.38 -1.76 7.54
CA ALA A 69 -9.07 -0.60 8.08
C ALA A 69 -9.80 0.22 7.00
N ILE A 70 -9.21 0.33 5.81
CA ILE A 70 -9.78 1.12 4.70
C ILE A 70 -10.71 0.30 3.79
N ALA A 71 -10.78 -1.03 3.94
CA ALA A 71 -11.56 -1.92 3.07
C ALA A 71 -13.07 -1.59 3.05
N ASN A 72 -13.59 -0.98 4.12
CA ASN A 72 -15.00 -0.55 4.21
C ASN A 72 -15.17 0.98 4.16
N SER A 73 -14.13 1.73 3.79
CA SER A 73 -14.19 3.20 3.68
C SER A 73 -14.83 3.66 2.37
N ALA A 74 -14.99 4.98 2.20
CA ALA A 74 -15.35 5.58 0.92
C ALA A 74 -14.36 5.28 -0.23
N CYS A 75 -13.13 4.83 0.09
CA CYS A 75 -12.10 4.47 -0.88
C CYS A 75 -12.46 3.17 -1.61
N ARG A 76 -12.97 3.31 -2.84
CA ARG A 76 -13.46 2.20 -3.66
C ARG A 76 -12.35 1.34 -4.22
N HIS A 77 -11.18 1.93 -4.51
CA HIS A 77 -10.04 1.22 -5.06
C HIS A 77 -8.73 1.64 -4.39
N VAL A 78 -7.87 0.67 -4.15
CA VAL A 78 -6.49 0.91 -3.70
C VAL A 78 -5.57 0.32 -4.75
N VAL A 79 -4.62 1.09 -5.24
CA VAL A 79 -3.61 0.66 -6.21
C VAL A 79 -2.26 0.78 -5.54
N VAL A 80 -1.54 -0.34 -5.44
CA VAL A 80 -0.21 -0.43 -4.84
C VAL A 80 0.76 -0.88 -5.91
N ILE A 81 1.78 -0.07 -6.17
CA ILE A 81 2.86 -0.37 -7.10
C ILE A 81 4.12 -0.59 -6.26
N ALA A 82 4.88 -1.63 -6.58
CA ALA A 82 6.18 -1.88 -5.95
C ALA A 82 7.21 -0.82 -6.36
N GLY A 83 8.06 -0.42 -5.40
CA GLY A 83 9.26 0.34 -5.70
C GLY A 83 10.50 -0.55 -5.74
N ASN A 84 11.68 0.06 -5.79
CA ASN A 84 12.95 -0.66 -5.85
C ASN A 84 13.38 -1.28 -4.50
N HIS A 85 12.74 -0.89 -3.39
CA HIS A 85 12.96 -1.52 -2.09
C HIS A 85 12.07 -2.74 -1.85
N ASP A 86 10.99 -2.87 -2.60
CA ASP A 86 10.00 -3.92 -2.41
C ASP A 86 10.41 -5.23 -3.08
N SER A 87 9.93 -6.34 -2.55
CA SER A 87 10.04 -7.64 -3.20
C SER A 87 8.79 -7.89 -4.06
N PRO A 88 8.93 -8.03 -5.40
CA PRO A 88 7.81 -8.34 -6.28
C PRO A 88 7.04 -9.58 -5.82
N SER A 89 7.75 -10.67 -5.53
CA SER A 89 7.12 -11.94 -5.13
C SER A 89 6.38 -11.85 -3.80
N LEU A 90 6.82 -10.99 -2.88
CA LEU A 90 6.13 -10.77 -1.60
C LEU A 90 4.83 -9.99 -1.79
N LEU A 91 4.86 -8.93 -2.60
CA LEU A 91 3.69 -8.10 -2.87
C LEU A 91 2.67 -8.81 -3.77
N ASP A 92 3.13 -9.63 -4.72
CA ASP A 92 2.25 -10.38 -5.62
C ASP A 92 1.60 -11.60 -4.95
N ALA A 93 2.24 -12.21 -3.94
CA ALA A 93 1.71 -13.39 -3.26
C ALA A 93 0.24 -13.25 -2.77
N PRO A 94 -0.19 -12.15 -2.13
CA PRO A 94 -1.58 -11.94 -1.72
C PRO A 94 -2.49 -11.33 -2.81
N GLN A 95 -1.98 -11.02 -4.01
CA GLN A 95 -2.68 -10.19 -5.00
C GLN A 95 -4.09 -10.72 -5.32
N ALA A 96 -4.23 -12.03 -5.55
CA ALA A 96 -5.51 -12.65 -5.87
C ALA A 96 -6.55 -12.49 -4.74
N LEU A 97 -6.12 -12.55 -3.49
CA LEU A 97 -6.99 -12.33 -2.32
C LEU A 97 -7.37 -10.85 -2.18
N LEU A 98 -6.39 -9.97 -2.33
CA LEU A 98 -6.55 -8.52 -2.19
C LEU A 98 -7.49 -7.93 -3.25
N ARG A 99 -7.55 -8.51 -4.46
CA ARG A 99 -8.50 -8.11 -5.50
C ARG A 99 -9.97 -8.20 -5.05
N TYR A 100 -10.33 -9.12 -4.15
CA TYR A 100 -11.70 -9.19 -3.59
C TYR A 100 -12.05 -7.98 -2.70
N LEU A 101 -11.04 -7.26 -2.22
CA LEU A 101 -11.19 -6.03 -1.44
C LEU A 101 -11.00 -4.77 -2.32
N ASN A 102 -11.00 -4.91 -3.65
CA ASN A 102 -10.66 -3.86 -4.61
C ASN A 102 -9.26 -3.25 -4.39
N VAL A 103 -8.35 -4.05 -3.83
CA VAL A 103 -6.93 -3.70 -3.68
C VAL A 103 -6.15 -4.36 -4.81
N HIS A 104 -5.60 -3.54 -5.69
CA HIS A 104 -4.81 -3.93 -6.86
C HIS A 104 -3.34 -3.75 -6.53
N VAL A 105 -2.60 -4.85 -6.43
CA VAL A 105 -1.16 -4.83 -6.15
C VAL A 105 -0.40 -5.22 -7.41
N LEU A 106 0.64 -4.47 -7.76
CA LEU A 106 1.56 -4.78 -8.85
C LEU A 106 2.99 -4.83 -8.29
N GLY A 107 3.44 -6.05 -7.98
CA GLY A 107 4.77 -6.33 -7.43
C GLY A 107 5.87 -6.22 -8.48
N GLY A 108 5.63 -6.73 -9.68
CA GLY A 108 6.52 -6.62 -10.82
C GLY A 108 5.77 -6.24 -12.09
N ALA A 109 6.50 -5.75 -13.09
CA ALA A 109 5.92 -5.49 -14.41
C ALA A 109 5.43 -6.81 -15.04
N SER A 110 4.21 -6.78 -15.57
CA SER A 110 3.64 -7.87 -16.34
C SER A 110 4.33 -8.05 -17.69
N ASP A 111 4.22 -9.26 -18.26
CA ASP A 111 4.74 -9.55 -19.60
C ASP A 111 4.00 -8.77 -20.71
N ASN A 112 2.72 -8.44 -20.47
CA ASN A 112 1.85 -7.75 -21.40
C ASN A 112 1.45 -6.38 -20.85
N PRO A 113 1.88 -5.25 -21.45
CA PRO A 113 1.54 -3.90 -20.98
C PRO A 113 0.04 -3.60 -20.86
N ALA A 114 -0.83 -4.35 -21.54
CA ALA A 114 -2.27 -4.21 -21.39
C ALA A 114 -2.76 -4.61 -19.99
N ASP A 115 -2.03 -5.50 -19.29
CA ASP A 115 -2.37 -5.96 -17.94
C ASP A 115 -2.06 -4.90 -16.87
N GLU A 116 -1.29 -3.87 -17.22
CA GLU A 116 -1.00 -2.68 -16.38
C GLU A 116 -2.14 -1.65 -16.42
N VAL A 117 -3.15 -1.85 -17.27
CA VAL A 117 -4.29 -0.93 -17.41
C VAL A 117 -5.43 -1.39 -16.51
N LEU A 118 -5.64 -0.67 -15.41
CA LEU A 118 -6.76 -0.91 -14.50
C LEU A 118 -8.01 -0.14 -14.96
N SER A 119 -9.09 -0.87 -15.20
CA SER A 119 -10.43 -0.29 -15.36
C SER A 119 -11.14 -0.27 -14.00
N LEU A 120 -11.36 0.94 -13.46
CA LEU A 120 -11.99 1.18 -12.15
C LEU A 120 -13.45 1.64 -12.29
#